data_AF-A0A914G7J8-F1
#
_entry.id   AF-A0A914G7J8-F1
#
_cell.length_a   1.000
_cell.length_b   1.000
_cell.length_c   1.000
_cell.angle_alpha   90.00
_cell.angle_beta   90.00
_cell.angle_gamma   90.00
#
_symmetry.space_group_name_H-M   'P 1'
#
loop_
_entity.id
_entity.type
_entity.pdbx_description
1 polymer ?
#
loop_
_entity_poly.entity_id
_entity_poly.type
_entity_poly.pdbx_seq_one_letter_code
_entity_poly.pdbx_strand_id
1 'polypeptide(L)'
;MLSAVSQQIQTIQENVRAGGDSKITIVGKNLSVNLNMAIFITMNPGYSGRSNLPDNLKQLFRSLAMTQPDRNLIAEVMLFSQGFRTAEILAKKIVPLFILCKEQLSNQCHYDFGLRALKYVLVSAGNIKRDQIQRMKEEAVNNGENIVETDIGDQVPEQQILIQSICETLVPKLVSEDITLLRSLLQDVFPDVEYQPKKMESLRDAIGKVCDQLMLSYGVNKEERGQLWIEKVLQLYQITNLNHGLMLVGASGS
;
A
#
# COMPACT_ATOMS: atom_id res chain seq x y z
N MET A 1 -8.95 34.03 8.47
CA MET A 1 -9.85 33.08 7.77
C MET A 1 -10.43 32.02 8.72
N LEU A 2 -9.60 31.21 9.40
CA LEU A 2 -10.08 30.15 10.32
C LEU A 2 -10.96 30.65 11.48
N SER A 3 -10.72 31.86 12.00
CA SER A 3 -11.57 32.44 13.06
C SER A 3 -12.96 32.89 12.60
N ALA A 4 -13.19 33.12 11.30
CA ALA A 4 -14.53 33.38 10.79
C ALA A 4 -15.31 32.06 10.64
N VAL A 5 -14.60 30.99 10.28
CA VAL A 5 -15.15 29.64 10.14
C VAL A 5 -15.60 29.09 11.51
N SER A 6 -14.91 29.42 12.61
CA SER A 6 -15.32 28.96 13.95
C SER A 6 -16.72 29.45 14.34
N GLN A 7 -17.07 30.71 14.02
CA GLN A 7 -18.40 31.24 14.29
C GLN A 7 -19.48 30.51 13.49
N GLN A 8 -19.21 30.22 12.20
CA GLN A 8 -20.12 29.47 11.34
C GLN A 8 -20.35 28.05 11.86
N ILE A 9 -19.27 27.36 12.26
CA ILE A 9 -19.34 26.01 12.83
C ILE A 9 -20.14 26.03 14.14
N GLN A 10 -19.91 27.02 15.00
CA GLN A 10 -20.64 27.17 16.26
C GLN A 10 -22.14 27.33 16.01
N THR A 11 -22.55 28.21 15.09
CA THR A 11 -23.98 28.41 14.73
C THR A 11 -24.62 27.12 14.22
N ILE A 12 -23.90 26.32 13.42
CA ILE A 12 -24.39 25.02 12.94
C ILE A 12 -24.56 24.05 14.13
N GLN A 13 -23.55 23.92 14.98
CA GLN A 13 -23.58 22.98 16.10
C GLN A 13 -24.66 23.32 17.14
N GLU A 14 -24.87 24.61 17.43
CA GLU A 14 -25.91 25.08 18.34
C GLU A 14 -27.31 24.77 17.80
N ASN A 15 -27.52 24.93 16.50
CA ASN A 15 -28.79 24.59 15.87
C ASN A 15 -29.09 23.09 15.89
N VAL A 16 -28.09 22.25 15.60
CA VAL A 16 -28.22 20.79 15.70
C VAL A 16 -28.50 20.39 17.15
N ARG A 17 -27.82 21.02 18.13
CA ARG A 17 -28.07 20.79 19.57
C ARG A 17 -29.48 21.18 20.00
N ALA A 18 -30.04 22.22 19.39
CA ALA A 18 -31.40 22.72 19.66
C ALA A 18 -32.51 21.92 18.96
N GLY A 19 -32.18 20.84 18.25
CA GLY A 19 -33.18 19.99 17.58
C GLY A 19 -33.41 20.30 16.10
N GLY A 20 -32.63 21.20 15.48
CA GLY A 20 -32.60 21.37 14.02
C GLY A 20 -33.80 22.07 13.38
N ASP A 21 -34.81 22.47 14.16
CA ASP A 21 -36.05 23.08 13.63
C ASP A 21 -35.88 24.55 13.20
N SER A 22 -34.81 25.21 13.63
CA SER A 22 -34.58 26.63 13.36
C SER A 22 -33.79 26.85 12.07
N LYS A 23 -34.21 27.83 11.25
CA LYS A 23 -33.38 28.32 10.14
C LYS A 23 -32.19 29.09 10.70
N ILE A 24 -30.99 28.79 10.22
CA ILE A 24 -29.77 29.51 10.59
C ILE A 24 -29.35 30.45 9.46
N THR A 25 -28.76 31.59 9.82
CA THR A 25 -28.18 32.51 8.85
C THR A 25 -26.67 32.27 8.74
N ILE A 26 -26.21 31.81 7.59
CA ILE A 26 -24.79 31.65 7.28
C ILE A 26 -24.48 32.52 6.06
N VAL A 27 -23.50 33.43 6.18
CA VAL A 27 -23.04 34.31 5.08
C VAL A 27 -24.23 35.05 4.43
N GLY A 28 -25.15 35.55 5.26
CA GLY A 28 -26.34 36.29 4.82
C GLY A 28 -27.45 35.45 4.18
N LYS A 29 -27.33 34.11 4.14
CA LYS A 29 -28.36 33.21 3.63
C LYS A 29 -29.01 32.41 4.76
N ASN A 30 -30.33 32.31 4.72
CA ASN A 30 -31.09 31.47 5.65
C ASN A 30 -31.16 30.04 5.12
N LEU A 31 -30.61 29.11 5.89
CA LEU A 31 -30.47 27.70 5.56
C LEU A 31 -31.15 26.86 6.64
N SER A 32 -31.73 25.73 6.24
CA SER A 32 -32.13 24.67 7.18
C SER A 32 -30.98 23.67 7.32
N VAL A 33 -30.71 23.20 8.54
CA VAL A 33 -29.64 22.23 8.81
C VAL A 33 -30.24 20.85 8.93
N ASN A 34 -29.63 19.87 8.28
CA ASN A 34 -30.00 18.48 8.46
C ASN A 34 -29.46 17.96 9.81
N LEU A 35 -30.32 17.37 10.64
CA LEU A 35 -29.94 16.77 11.93
C LEU A 35 -28.88 15.66 11.82
N ASN A 36 -28.77 14.99 10.67
CA ASN A 36 -27.76 13.97 10.40
C ASN A 36 -26.40 14.56 9.99
N MET A 37 -26.24 15.88 10.00
CA MET A 37 -24.99 16.56 9.68
C MET A 37 -23.99 16.45 10.85
N ALA A 38 -22.73 16.18 10.51
CA ALA A 38 -21.61 16.28 11.44
C ALA A 38 -20.39 16.88 10.74
N ILE A 39 -19.52 17.53 11.51
CA ILE A 39 -18.28 18.14 11.01
C ILE A 39 -17.11 17.43 11.68
N PHE A 40 -16.16 16.97 10.87
CA PHE A 40 -14.94 16.31 11.33
C PHE A 40 -13.72 17.06 10.81
N ILE A 41 -12.68 17.13 11.64
CA ILE A 41 -11.37 17.64 11.26
C ILE A 41 -10.34 16.55 11.54
N THR A 42 -9.44 16.35 10.59
CA THR A 42 -8.24 15.53 10.79
C THR A 42 -7.02 16.45 10.75
N MET A 43 -6.12 16.30 11.71
CA MET A 43 -4.89 17.07 11.78
C MET A 43 -3.74 16.20 12.24
N ASN A 44 -2.58 16.39 11.61
CA ASN A 44 -1.31 15.82 12.05
C ASN A 44 -0.52 16.95 12.72
N PRO A 45 -0.40 16.97 14.06
CA PRO A 45 0.38 17.98 14.76
C PRO A 45 1.83 17.99 14.25
N GLY A 46 2.41 19.18 14.06
CA GLY A 46 3.82 19.31 13.67
C GLY A 46 4.12 19.05 12.19
N TYR A 47 3.12 18.88 11.33
CA TYR A 47 3.36 18.77 9.89
C TYR A 47 3.80 20.13 9.32
N SER A 48 5.04 20.21 8.82
CA SER A 48 5.66 21.44 8.33
C SER A 48 4.79 22.18 7.30
N GLY A 49 4.77 23.51 7.39
CA GLY A 49 4.03 24.37 6.47
C GLY A 49 2.52 24.48 6.75
N ARG A 50 2.02 23.93 7.87
CA ARG A 50 0.61 24.09 8.28
C ARG A 50 0.46 25.01 9.49
N SER A 51 -0.56 25.87 9.45
CA SER A 51 -0.93 26.70 10.59
C SER A 51 -1.63 25.85 11.66
N ASN A 52 -1.34 26.15 12.93
CA ASN A 52 -2.05 25.54 14.04
C ASN A 52 -3.53 25.94 14.05
N LEU A 53 -4.38 25.03 14.53
CA LEU A 53 -5.79 25.31 14.73
C LEU A 53 -5.95 26.34 15.87
N PRO A 54 -6.74 27.42 15.70
CA PRO A 54 -7.05 28.36 16.76
C PRO A 54 -7.76 27.69 17.96
N ASP A 55 -7.51 28.15 19.17
CA ASP A 55 -8.03 27.50 20.38
C ASP A 55 -9.57 27.57 20.49
N ASN A 56 -10.17 28.67 20.05
CA ASN A 56 -11.63 28.81 19.93
C ASN A 56 -12.23 27.75 18.98
N LEU A 57 -11.52 27.38 17.92
CA LEU A 57 -11.95 26.34 17.01
C LEU A 57 -11.74 24.95 17.63
N LYS A 58 -10.62 24.71 18.32
CA LYS A 58 -10.39 23.43 19.03
C LYS A 58 -11.47 23.12 20.06
N GLN A 59 -11.97 24.13 20.78
CA GLN A 59 -13.05 23.97 21.77
C GLN A 59 -14.36 23.45 21.16
N LEU A 60 -14.61 23.69 19.87
CA LEU A 60 -15.81 23.22 19.18
C LEU A 60 -15.73 21.73 18.76
N PHE A 61 -14.57 21.09 18.90
CA PHE A 61 -14.36 19.70 18.50
C PHE A 61 -13.96 18.83 19.68
N ARG A 62 -14.53 17.62 19.72
CA ARG A 62 -14.05 16.56 20.60
C ARG A 62 -12.76 16.00 20.02
N SER A 63 -11.66 16.17 20.74
CA SER A 63 -10.37 15.64 20.33
C SER A 63 -10.28 14.13 20.55
N LEU A 64 -9.62 13.42 19.64
CA LEU A 64 -9.34 12.00 19.73
C LEU A 64 -7.89 11.74 19.28
N ALA A 65 -7.12 11.06 20.12
CA ALA A 65 -5.76 10.66 19.79
C ALA A 65 -5.75 9.34 19.00
N MET A 66 -5.10 9.34 17.84
CA MET A 66 -4.89 8.15 17.00
C MET A 66 -3.38 7.94 16.76
N THR A 67 -2.65 7.50 17.79
CA THR A 67 -1.18 7.43 17.75
C THR A 67 -0.64 6.17 17.08
N GLN A 68 -1.13 4.99 17.49
CA GLN A 68 -0.65 3.71 16.98
C GLN A 68 -1.80 2.74 16.77
N PRO A 69 -2.04 2.28 15.53
CA PRO A 69 -3.01 1.23 15.25
C PRO A 69 -2.43 -0.16 15.54
N ASP A 70 -3.30 -1.12 15.85
CA ASP A 70 -2.93 -2.53 15.94
C ASP A 70 -2.70 -3.12 14.55
N ARG A 71 -1.41 -3.25 14.17
CA ARG A 71 -1.02 -3.78 12.87
C ARG A 71 -1.29 -5.28 12.73
N ASN A 72 -1.23 -6.03 13.82
CA ASN A 72 -1.40 -7.49 13.79
C ASN A 72 -2.85 -7.84 13.45
N LEU A 73 -3.80 -7.27 14.21
CA LEU A 73 -5.22 -7.50 13.98
C LEU A 73 -5.66 -7.03 12.59
N ILE A 74 -5.17 -5.87 12.14
CA ILE A 74 -5.47 -5.38 10.79
C ILE A 74 -4.93 -6.33 9.73
N ALA A 75 -3.68 -6.80 9.85
CA ALA A 75 -3.08 -7.69 8.88
C ALA A 75 -3.80 -9.04 8.81
N GLU A 76 -4.16 -9.60 9.96
CA GLU A 76 -4.90 -10.85 10.07
C GLU A 76 -6.27 -10.77 9.40
N VAL A 77 -7.08 -9.77 9.76
CA VAL A 77 -8.41 -9.58 9.18
C VAL A 77 -8.34 -9.33 7.67
N MET A 78 -7.35 -8.56 7.22
CA MET A 78 -7.14 -8.31 5.79
C MET A 78 -6.77 -9.58 5.02
N LEU A 79 -5.82 -10.38 5.52
CA LEU A 79 -5.44 -11.64 4.88
C LEU A 79 -6.61 -12.62 4.87
N PHE A 80 -7.34 -12.73 6.00
CA PHE A 80 -8.51 -13.58 6.08
C PHE A 80 -9.59 -13.18 5.06
N SER A 81 -9.86 -11.88 4.92
CA SER A 81 -10.81 -11.35 3.93
C SER A 81 -10.42 -11.63 2.47
N GLN A 82 -9.14 -11.89 2.21
CA GLN A 82 -8.62 -12.25 0.89
C GLN A 82 -8.53 -13.77 0.68
N GLY A 83 -9.04 -14.55 1.64
CA GLY A 83 -9.11 -16.01 1.57
C GLY A 83 -7.80 -16.70 1.91
N PHE A 84 -6.91 -16.06 2.67
CA PHE A 84 -5.75 -16.76 3.26
C PHE A 84 -6.21 -17.61 4.45
N ARG A 85 -5.88 -18.89 4.45
CA ARG A 85 -6.21 -19.85 5.50
C ARG A 85 -5.29 -19.71 6.70
N THR A 86 -4.00 -19.44 6.47
CA THR A 86 -2.99 -19.26 7.52
C THR A 86 -2.81 -17.79 7.92
N ALA A 87 -3.86 -16.96 7.77
CA ALA A 87 -3.82 -15.52 7.98
C ALA A 87 -3.24 -15.10 9.34
N GLU A 88 -3.61 -15.78 10.42
CA GLU A 88 -3.10 -15.49 11.78
C GLU A 88 -1.58 -15.68 11.87
N ILE A 89 -1.07 -16.79 11.32
CA ILE A 89 0.36 -17.11 11.33
C ILE A 89 1.12 -16.10 10.46
N LEU A 90 0.60 -15.78 9.27
CA LEU A 90 1.20 -14.83 8.35
C LEU A 90 1.23 -13.41 8.93
N ALA A 91 0.17 -12.96 9.59
CA ALA A 91 0.10 -11.67 10.26
C ALA A 91 1.18 -11.53 11.34
N LYS A 92 1.35 -12.57 12.17
CA LYS A 92 2.41 -12.66 13.20
C LYS A 92 3.82 -12.68 12.63
N LYS A 93 4.01 -12.95 11.33
CA LYS A 93 5.31 -12.89 10.65
C LYS A 93 5.56 -11.56 9.94
N ILE A 94 4.58 -11.07 9.17
CA ILE A 94 4.75 -9.86 8.35
C ILE A 94 4.88 -8.59 9.19
N VAL A 95 4.16 -8.48 10.31
CA VAL A 95 4.21 -7.28 11.14
C VAL A 95 5.58 -7.12 11.81
N PRO A 96 6.15 -8.15 12.46
CA PRO A 96 7.54 -8.09 12.93
C PRO A 96 8.53 -7.84 11.80
N LEU A 97 8.37 -8.46 10.63
CA LEU A 97 9.25 -8.17 9.48
C LEU A 97 9.25 -6.68 9.12
N PHE A 98 8.09 -6.02 9.09
CA PHE A 98 7.99 -4.58 8.84
C PHE A 98 8.65 -3.72 9.93
N ILE A 99 8.60 -4.17 11.18
CA ILE A 99 9.28 -3.51 12.30
C ILE A 99 10.80 -3.66 12.13
N LEU A 100 11.28 -4.88 11.86
CA LEU A 100 12.70 -5.17 11.60
C LEU A 100 13.23 -4.40 10.40
N CYS A 101 12.47 -4.30 9.31
CA CYS A 101 12.87 -3.50 8.14
C CYS A 101 13.05 -2.03 8.51
N LYS A 102 12.20 -1.48 9.38
CA LYS A 102 12.33 -0.09 9.85
C LYS A 102 13.55 0.12 10.74
N GLU A 103 13.91 -0.88 11.53
CA GLU A 103 14.99 -0.79 12.53
C GLU A 103 16.37 -1.14 11.97
N GLN A 104 16.45 -2.05 10.99
CA GLN A 104 17.70 -2.60 10.49
C GLN A 104 18.14 -2.04 9.14
N LEU A 105 17.21 -1.64 8.27
CA LEU A 105 17.56 -1.05 6.98
C LEU A 105 18.09 0.38 7.17
N SER A 106 18.85 0.86 6.19
CA SER A 106 19.40 2.21 6.24
C SER A 106 18.29 3.29 6.33
N ASN A 107 18.59 4.40 7.01
CA ASN A 107 17.61 5.47 7.24
C ASN A 107 17.51 6.40 6.02
N GLN A 108 16.79 5.96 4.98
CA GLN A 108 16.53 6.75 3.77
C GLN A 108 15.26 7.58 3.88
N CYS A 109 15.28 8.82 3.35
CA CYS A 109 14.14 9.74 3.43
C CYS A 109 12.88 9.26 2.71
N HIS A 110 13.02 8.38 1.71
CA HIS A 110 11.92 7.86 0.90
C HIS A 110 11.39 6.50 1.40
N TYR A 111 11.97 5.94 2.46
CA TYR A 111 11.49 4.69 3.04
C TYR A 111 10.21 4.92 3.83
N ASP A 112 9.22 4.03 3.62
CA ASP A 112 7.97 4.00 4.37
C ASP A 112 7.62 2.56 4.72
N PHE A 113 7.70 2.25 6.02
CA PHE A 113 7.28 0.98 6.65
C PHE A 113 6.07 1.19 7.59
N GLY A 114 5.25 2.20 7.30
CA GLY A 114 4.02 2.51 8.01
C GLY A 114 2.84 1.58 7.64
N LEU A 115 1.67 1.86 8.23
CA LEU A 115 0.46 1.06 7.98
C LEU A 115 0.01 1.13 6.51
N ARG A 116 0.26 2.26 5.83
CA ARG A 116 -0.08 2.42 4.41
C ARG A 116 0.72 1.43 3.55
N ALA A 117 2.04 1.35 3.76
CA ALA A 117 2.88 0.39 3.08
C ALA A 117 2.45 -1.05 3.37
N LEU A 118 2.19 -1.39 4.64
CA LEU A 118 1.67 -2.71 5.02
C LEU A 118 0.37 -3.06 4.28
N LYS A 119 -0.60 -2.13 4.26
CA LYS A 119 -1.86 -2.32 3.53
C LYS A 119 -1.62 -2.65 2.04
N TYR A 120 -0.68 -1.96 1.39
CA TYR A 120 -0.36 -2.22 -0.02
C TYR A 120 0.19 -3.62 -0.26
N VAL A 121 1.08 -4.10 0.62
CA VAL A 121 1.59 -5.48 0.54
C VAL A 121 0.47 -6.48 0.69
N LEU A 122 -0.43 -6.28 1.65
CA LEU A 122 -1.56 -7.18 1.87
C LEU A 122 -2.52 -7.17 0.67
N VAL A 123 -2.84 -6.01 0.11
CA VAL A 123 -3.69 -5.93 -1.10
C VAL A 123 -3.03 -6.60 -2.31
N SER A 124 -1.74 -6.37 -2.51
CA SER A 124 -0.96 -7.00 -3.60
C SER A 124 -0.92 -8.52 -3.43
N ALA A 125 -0.72 -9.04 -2.22
CA ALA A 125 -0.73 -10.49 -1.95
C ALA A 125 -2.06 -11.13 -2.35
N GLY A 126 -3.19 -10.49 -2.05
CA GLY A 126 -4.51 -10.96 -2.49
C GLY A 126 -4.71 -10.93 -4.00
N ASN A 127 -4.17 -9.92 -4.70
CA ASN A 127 -4.19 -9.88 -6.17
C ASN A 127 -3.38 -11.06 -6.74
N ILE A 128 -2.16 -11.27 -6.25
CA ILE A 128 -1.29 -12.37 -6.71
C ILE A 128 -1.97 -13.72 -6.47
N LYS A 129 -2.59 -13.92 -5.29
CA LYS A 129 -3.35 -15.14 -4.98
C LYS A 129 -4.49 -15.38 -5.98
N ARG A 130 -5.27 -14.35 -6.29
CA ARG A 130 -6.36 -14.46 -7.29
C ARG A 130 -5.84 -14.79 -8.68
N ASP A 131 -4.78 -14.12 -9.11
CA ASP A 131 -4.15 -14.38 -10.41
C ASP A 131 -3.64 -15.83 -10.51
N GLN A 132 -3.04 -16.36 -9.44
CA GLN A 132 -2.59 -17.76 -9.40
C GLN A 132 -3.75 -18.75 -9.46
N ILE A 133 -4.80 -18.54 -8.65
CA ILE A 133 -6.01 -19.39 -8.69
C ILE A 133 -6.64 -19.37 -10.08
N GLN A 134 -6.71 -18.20 -10.73
CA GLN A 134 -7.25 -18.09 -12.08
C GLN A 134 -6.43 -18.89 -13.10
N ARG A 135 -5.09 -18.82 -13.05
CA ARG A 135 -4.23 -19.60 -13.94
C ARG A 135 -4.40 -21.10 -13.73
N MET A 136 -4.40 -21.56 -12.47
CA MET A 136 -4.62 -22.98 -12.15
C MET A 136 -5.99 -23.46 -12.63
N LYS A 137 -7.02 -22.61 -12.54
CA LYS A 137 -8.36 -22.90 -13.05
C LYS A 137 -8.37 -23.00 -14.57
N GLU A 138 -7.73 -22.08 -15.29
CA GLU A 138 -7.61 -22.12 -16.75
C GLU A 138 -6.86 -23.37 -17.22
N GLU A 139 -5.78 -23.76 -16.54
CA GLU A 139 -5.02 -24.99 -16.81
C GLU A 139 -5.85 -26.25 -16.56
N ALA A 140 -6.58 -26.32 -15.45
CA ALA A 140 -7.47 -27.43 -15.13
C ALA A 140 -8.60 -27.60 -16.16
N VAL A 141 -9.22 -26.49 -16.59
CA VAL A 141 -10.24 -26.49 -17.63
C VAL A 141 -9.66 -26.98 -18.97
N ASN A 142 -8.46 -26.54 -19.33
CA ASN A 142 -7.78 -27.00 -20.55
C ASN A 142 -7.43 -28.50 -20.48
N ASN A 143 -7.16 -29.03 -19.29
CA ASN A 143 -6.90 -30.45 -19.05
C ASN A 143 -8.18 -31.30 -18.92
N GLY A 144 -9.37 -30.68 -18.96
CA GLY A 144 -10.67 -31.37 -18.86
C GLY A 144 -11.07 -31.78 -17.44
N GLU A 145 -10.42 -31.23 -16.41
CA GLU A 145 -10.69 -31.54 -15.01
C GLU A 145 -11.75 -30.58 -14.43
N ASN A 146 -12.81 -31.12 -13.81
CA ASN A 146 -13.76 -30.33 -13.03
C ASN A 146 -13.24 -30.21 -11.59
N ILE A 147 -12.47 -29.17 -11.31
CA ILE A 147 -11.93 -28.91 -9.97
C ILE A 147 -12.81 -27.89 -9.24
N VAL A 148 -13.07 -28.13 -7.96
CA VAL A 148 -13.76 -27.18 -7.08
C VAL A 148 -12.78 -26.07 -6.67
N GLU A 149 -13.20 -24.80 -6.75
CA GLU A 149 -12.35 -23.64 -6.42
C GLU A 149 -11.72 -23.71 -5.01
N THR A 150 -12.39 -24.40 -4.07
CA THR A 150 -11.90 -24.61 -2.70
C THR A 150 -10.65 -25.49 -2.65
N ASP A 151 -10.51 -26.47 -3.54
CA ASP A 151 -9.40 -27.43 -3.54
C ASP A 151 -8.17 -26.82 -4.21
N ILE A 152 -8.39 -25.98 -5.23
CA ILE A 152 -7.31 -25.19 -5.86
C ILE A 152 -6.70 -24.24 -4.83
N GLY A 153 -7.54 -23.57 -4.03
CA GLY A 153 -7.10 -22.65 -2.99
C GLY A 153 -6.15 -23.28 -1.96
N ASP A 154 -6.20 -24.60 -1.78
CA ASP A 154 -5.45 -25.32 -0.73
C ASP A 154 -4.05 -25.69 -1.16
N GLN A 155 -3.86 -25.77 -2.46
CA GLN A 155 -2.57 -26.05 -3.08
C GLN A 155 -1.73 -24.79 -3.26
N VAL A 156 -2.32 -23.61 -3.02
CA VAL A 156 -1.63 -22.33 -3.22
C VAL A 156 -0.62 -22.08 -2.10
N PRO A 157 0.66 -21.84 -2.41
CA PRO A 157 1.69 -21.57 -1.40
C PRO A 157 1.56 -20.14 -0.85
N GLU A 158 0.74 -19.97 0.19
CA GLU A 158 0.40 -18.65 0.77
C GLU A 158 1.63 -17.85 1.24
N GLN A 159 2.62 -18.52 1.84
CA GLN A 159 3.87 -17.88 2.27
C GLN A 159 4.67 -17.35 1.07
N GLN A 160 4.73 -18.11 -0.03
CA GLN A 160 5.44 -17.71 -1.25
C GLN A 160 4.78 -16.49 -1.89
N ILE A 161 3.45 -16.45 -1.94
CA ILE A 161 2.70 -15.27 -2.41
C ILE A 161 3.03 -14.04 -1.57
N LEU A 162 3.05 -14.21 -0.25
CA LEU A 162 3.30 -13.09 0.65
C LEU A 162 4.71 -12.53 0.44
N ILE A 163 5.72 -13.39 0.33
CA ILE A 163 7.10 -13.00 0.02
C ILE A 163 7.18 -12.32 -1.35
N GLN A 164 6.48 -12.86 -2.36
CA GLN A 164 6.43 -12.24 -3.68
C GLN A 164 5.88 -10.82 -3.62
N SER A 165 4.76 -10.61 -2.90
CA SER A 165 4.17 -9.30 -2.69
C SER A 165 5.11 -8.33 -1.97
N ILE A 166 5.79 -8.80 -0.92
CA ILE A 166 6.79 -8.00 -0.18
C ILE A 166 7.91 -7.56 -1.12
N CYS A 167 8.45 -8.48 -1.92
CA CYS A 167 9.50 -8.17 -2.88
C CYS A 167 9.05 -7.17 -3.95
N GLU A 168 7.89 -7.39 -4.58
CA GLU A 168 7.35 -6.51 -5.62
C GLU A 168 7.07 -5.08 -5.12
N THR A 169 6.80 -4.92 -3.82
CA THR A 169 6.46 -3.61 -3.23
C THR A 169 7.61 -2.89 -2.54
N LEU A 170 8.54 -3.63 -1.93
CA LEU A 170 9.67 -3.05 -1.18
C LEU A 170 10.94 -2.93 -2.01
N VAL A 171 11.31 -3.95 -2.80
CA VAL A 171 12.57 -3.95 -3.57
C VAL A 171 12.72 -2.72 -4.49
N PRO A 172 11.66 -2.23 -5.17
CA PRO A 172 11.79 -1.03 -6.00
C PRO A 172 12.21 0.22 -5.22
N LYS A 173 11.91 0.27 -3.91
CA LYS A 173 12.22 1.39 -3.01
C LYS A 173 13.61 1.30 -2.42
N LEU A 174 14.16 0.09 -2.25
CA LEU A 174 15.41 -0.11 -1.51
C LEU A 174 16.64 0.26 -2.33
N VAL A 175 17.66 0.77 -1.64
CA VAL A 175 19.02 0.89 -2.17
C VAL A 175 19.66 -0.50 -2.28
N SER A 176 20.66 -0.64 -3.14
CA SER A 176 21.27 -1.94 -3.48
C SER A 176 21.78 -2.72 -2.26
N GLU A 177 22.38 -2.05 -1.28
CA GLU A 177 22.90 -2.65 -0.05
C GLU A 177 21.76 -3.25 0.81
N ASP A 178 20.66 -2.51 0.95
CA ASP A 178 19.50 -2.91 1.75
C ASP A 178 18.69 -4.06 1.11
N ILE A 179 18.78 -4.26 -0.21
CA ILE A 179 18.15 -5.41 -0.88
C ILE A 179 18.71 -6.74 -0.34
N THR A 180 20.02 -6.80 -0.10
CA THR A 180 20.66 -8.00 0.46
C THR A 180 20.21 -8.23 1.89
N LEU A 181 20.13 -7.17 2.70
CA LEU A 181 19.65 -7.25 4.08
C LEU A 181 18.17 -7.67 4.16
N LEU A 182 17.31 -7.14 3.28
CA LEU A 182 15.92 -7.59 3.17
C LEU A 182 15.83 -9.09 2.87
N ARG A 183 16.69 -9.62 1.98
CA ARG A 183 16.70 -11.05 1.65
C ARG A 183 17.10 -11.90 2.85
N SER A 184 18.09 -11.48 3.63
CA SER A 184 18.45 -12.15 4.89
C SER A 184 17.29 -12.14 5.89
N LEU A 185 16.63 -11.01 6.07
CA LEU A 185 15.46 -10.91 6.95
C LEU A 185 14.30 -11.79 6.50
N LEU A 186 14.08 -11.90 5.18
CA LEU A 186 13.08 -12.79 4.63
C LEU A 186 13.42 -14.26 4.89
N GLN A 187 14.69 -14.66 4.75
CA GLN A 187 15.13 -16.02 5.06
C GLN A 187 14.98 -16.35 6.55
N ASP A 188 15.26 -15.40 7.45
CA ASP A 188 15.10 -15.60 8.88
C ASP A 188 13.62 -15.79 9.30
N VAL A 189 12.71 -15.06 8.66
CA VAL A 189 11.27 -15.11 8.96
C VAL A 189 10.55 -16.25 8.20
N PHE A 190 11.06 -16.61 7.02
CA PHE A 190 10.53 -17.61 6.10
C PHE A 190 11.65 -18.52 5.57
N PRO A 191 12.19 -19.44 6.41
CA PRO A 191 13.37 -20.24 6.06
C PRO A 191 13.16 -21.21 4.91
N ASP A 192 11.96 -21.78 4.78
CA ASP A 192 11.67 -22.86 3.82
C ASP A 192 11.04 -22.38 2.51
N VAL A 193 11.09 -21.07 2.21
CA VAL A 193 10.36 -20.50 1.07
C VAL A 193 11.29 -19.69 0.18
N GLU A 194 11.49 -20.16 -1.04
CA GLU A 194 12.27 -19.44 -2.05
C GLU A 194 11.42 -18.38 -2.77
N TYR A 195 12.00 -17.20 -2.95
CA TYR A 195 11.41 -16.14 -3.76
C TYR A 195 11.51 -16.48 -5.25
N GLN A 196 10.36 -16.48 -5.94
CA GLN A 196 10.29 -16.64 -7.39
C GLN A 196 9.84 -15.34 -8.06
N PRO A 197 10.72 -14.64 -8.80
CA PRO A 197 10.36 -13.41 -9.49
C PRO A 197 9.47 -13.67 -10.71
N LYS A 198 8.51 -12.77 -10.94
CA LYS A 198 7.67 -12.77 -12.14
C LYS A 198 8.50 -12.36 -13.36
N LYS A 199 8.79 -13.31 -14.24
CA LYS A 199 9.75 -13.15 -15.34
C LYS A 199 9.32 -12.18 -16.47
N MET A 200 8.01 -11.96 -16.65
CA MET A 200 7.46 -10.98 -17.62
C MET A 200 8.10 -10.99 -19.02
N GLU A 201 8.45 -12.18 -19.53
CA GLU A 201 9.28 -12.32 -20.75
C GLU A 201 8.70 -11.61 -21.98
N SER A 202 7.38 -11.67 -22.18
CA SER A 202 6.72 -10.98 -23.30
C SER A 202 6.89 -9.46 -23.26
N LEU A 203 6.85 -8.86 -22.07
CA LEU A 203 7.11 -7.43 -21.89
C LEU A 203 8.59 -7.13 -22.11
N ARG A 204 9.47 -8.02 -21.65
CA ARG A 204 10.92 -7.88 -21.83
C ARG A 204 11.31 -7.86 -23.30
N ASP A 205 10.75 -8.77 -24.10
CA ASP A 205 10.95 -8.82 -25.55
C ASP A 205 10.43 -7.55 -26.24
N ALA A 206 9.26 -7.05 -25.82
CA ALA A 206 8.70 -5.81 -26.36
C ALA A 206 9.56 -4.59 -26.03
N ILE A 207 10.08 -4.50 -24.80
CA ILE A 207 11.02 -3.44 -24.39
C ILE A 207 12.29 -3.51 -25.24
N GLY A 208 12.84 -4.71 -25.44
CA GLY A 208 14.03 -4.91 -26.29
C GLY A 208 13.83 -4.37 -27.71
N LYS A 209 12.71 -4.73 -28.35
CA LYS A 209 12.36 -4.23 -29.69
C LYS A 209 12.28 -2.70 -29.77
N VAL A 210 11.77 -2.05 -28.72
CA VAL A 210 11.71 -0.57 -28.65
C VAL A 210 13.09 0.03 -28.41
N CYS A 211 13.93 -0.61 -27.60
CA CYS A 211 15.30 -0.17 -27.38
C CYS A 211 16.12 -0.21 -28.66
N ASP A 212 15.97 -1.27 -29.48
CA ASP A 212 16.60 -1.36 -30.80
C ASP A 212 16.17 -0.21 -31.72
N GLN A 213 14.88 0.12 -31.76
CA GLN A 213 14.35 1.22 -32.58
C GLN A 213 14.88 2.59 -32.15
N LEU A 214 15.11 2.78 -30.84
CA LEU A 214 15.59 4.04 -30.26
C LEU A 214 17.11 4.09 -30.10
N MET A 215 17.83 3.07 -30.57
CA MET A 215 19.29 2.95 -30.45
C MET A 215 19.77 3.00 -28.98
N LEU A 216 19.01 2.39 -28.07
CA LEU A 216 19.33 2.27 -26.64
C LEU A 216 19.98 0.92 -26.35
N SER A 217 21.02 0.93 -25.50
CA SER A 217 21.65 -0.30 -25.02
C SER A 217 20.82 -0.98 -23.95
N TYR A 218 20.51 -2.27 -24.12
CA TYR A 218 19.79 -3.08 -23.14
C TYR A 218 20.43 -4.47 -22.98
N GLY A 219 20.14 -5.12 -21.85
CA GLY A 219 20.70 -6.44 -21.51
C GLY A 219 19.61 -7.44 -21.12
N VAL A 220 19.63 -8.61 -21.76
CA VAL A 220 18.73 -9.74 -21.46
C VAL A 220 19.36 -10.63 -20.38
N ASN A 221 20.67 -10.86 -20.45
CA ASN A 221 21.39 -11.70 -19.48
C ASN A 221 21.91 -10.88 -18.30
N LYS A 222 22.08 -11.54 -17.13
CA LYS A 222 22.51 -10.89 -15.87
C LYS A 222 23.85 -10.15 -15.96
N GLU A 223 24.70 -10.51 -16.92
CA GLU A 223 26.04 -9.95 -17.10
C GLU A 223 26.09 -8.84 -18.16
N GLU A 224 24.99 -8.61 -18.87
CA GLU A 224 24.94 -7.62 -19.95
C GLU A 224 24.68 -6.21 -19.40
N ARG A 225 25.36 -5.22 -20.02
CA ARG A 225 25.07 -3.81 -19.76
C ARG A 225 23.60 -3.51 -20.08
N GLY A 226 22.93 -2.79 -19.17
CA GLY A 226 21.52 -2.42 -19.33
C GLY A 226 20.52 -3.42 -18.73
N GLN A 227 20.96 -4.58 -18.21
CA GLN A 227 20.05 -5.52 -17.56
C GLN A 227 19.37 -4.93 -16.31
N LEU A 228 20.14 -4.25 -15.46
CA LEU A 228 19.60 -3.59 -14.26
C LEU A 228 18.57 -2.50 -14.62
N TRP A 229 18.78 -1.83 -15.75
CA TRP A 229 17.85 -0.83 -16.25
C TRP A 229 16.53 -1.47 -16.69
N ILE A 230 16.59 -2.58 -17.45
CA ILE A 230 15.39 -3.36 -17.79
C ILE A 230 14.65 -3.80 -16.51
N GLU A 231 15.37 -4.31 -15.52
CA GLU A 231 14.76 -4.74 -14.25
C GLU A 231 14.03 -3.58 -13.57
N LYS A 232 14.59 -2.37 -13.60
CA LYS A 232 13.93 -1.16 -13.07
C LYS A 232 12.72 -0.74 -13.89
N VAL A 233 12.74 -0.89 -15.22
CA VAL A 233 11.56 -0.64 -16.07
C VAL A 233 10.44 -1.65 -15.76
N LEU A 234 10.77 -2.93 -15.54
CA LEU A 234 9.81 -3.94 -15.14
C LEU A 234 9.22 -3.65 -13.75
N GLN A 235 10.06 -3.28 -12.78
CA GLN A 235 9.61 -2.85 -11.45
C GLN A 235 8.71 -1.62 -11.52
N LEU A 236 9.03 -0.64 -12.36
CA LEU A 236 8.20 0.54 -12.56
C LEU A 236 6.80 0.15 -13.07
N TYR A 237 6.74 -0.73 -14.07
CA TYR A 237 5.48 -1.24 -14.60
C TYR A 237 4.66 -1.99 -13.52
N GLN A 238 5.31 -2.81 -12.70
CA GLN A 238 4.65 -3.49 -11.58
C GLN A 238 4.06 -2.47 -10.59
N ILE A 239 4.83 -1.45 -10.23
CA ILE A 239 4.39 -0.39 -9.32
C ILE A 239 3.23 0.41 -9.92
N THR A 240 3.21 0.70 -11.22
CA THR A 240 2.09 1.40 -11.88
C THR A 240 0.78 0.62 -11.82
N ASN A 241 0.85 -0.72 -11.84
CA ASN A 241 -0.34 -1.56 -11.73
C ASN A 241 -0.86 -1.65 -10.28
N LEU A 242 0.00 -1.43 -9.29
CA LEU A 242 -0.32 -1.55 -7.87
C LEU A 242 -0.70 -0.20 -7.22
N ASN A 243 -0.12 0.91 -7.68
CA ASN A 243 -0.23 2.21 -7.03
C ASN A 243 -0.72 3.32 -7.98
N HIS A 244 -1.60 4.17 -7.48
CA HIS A 244 -2.09 5.35 -8.20
C HIS A 244 -1.02 6.45 -8.36
N GLY A 245 -0.04 6.50 -7.46
CA GLY A 245 1.03 7.50 -7.49
C GLY A 245 2.39 6.83 -7.35
N LEU A 246 3.37 7.33 -8.10
CA LEU A 246 4.75 6.84 -8.08
C LEU A 246 5.74 7.99 -8.05
N MET A 247 6.94 7.72 -7.55
CA MET A 247 8.07 8.62 -7.59
C MET A 247 9.28 7.85 -8.13
N LEU A 248 10.01 8.47 -9.05
CA LEU A 248 11.33 8.00 -9.48
C LEU A 248 12.36 8.84 -8.75
N VAL A 249 13.11 8.19 -7.85
CA VAL A 249 14.13 8.84 -7.02
C VAL A 249 15.49 8.33 -7.47
N GLY A 250 16.36 9.24 -7.86
CA GLY A 250 17.69 8.94 -8.37
C GLY A 250 18.52 10.21 -8.52
N ALA A 251 19.82 10.05 -8.76
CA ALA A 251 20.70 11.16 -9.07
C ALA A 251 20.41 11.70 -10.47
N SER A 252 20.96 12.86 -10.82
CA SER A 252 20.87 13.34 -12.19
C SER A 252 21.59 12.38 -13.14
N GLY A 253 20.89 11.91 -14.17
CA GLY A 253 21.43 10.97 -15.16
C GLY A 253 21.49 9.50 -14.74
N SER A 254 20.78 9.10 -13.66
CA SER A 254 20.64 7.71 -13.23
C SER A 254 19.44 6.99 -13.83
#